data_AF-A0A7I7SMQ8-F1
#
_entry.id   AF-A0A7I7SMQ8-F1
#
_cell.length_a   1.000
_cell.length_b   1.000
_cell.length_c   1.000
_cell.angle_alpha   90.00
_cell.angle_beta   90.00
_cell.angle_gamma   90.00
#
_symmetry.space_group_name_H-M   'P 1'
#
loop_
_entity.id
_entity.type
_entity.pdbx_description
1 polymer ?
#
loop_
_entity_poly.entity_id
_entity_poly.type
_entity_poly.pdbx_seq_one_letter_code
_entity_poly.pdbx_strand_id
1 'polypeptide(L)'
;MVEDTGVATNKAELLRALAHTYHDPEARYAGLQNAIEVSREQRAVVFELRYAADTFTLVGEPARTALEEALSKIGADEDWPELARARTLRERLRVRFRRIPQRGKR
;
A
#
# COMPACT_ATOMS: atom_id res chain seq x y z
N MET A 1 -21.20 28.13 3.66
CA MET A 1 -21.68 26.75 3.81
C MET A 1 -21.65 26.14 2.41
N VAL A 2 -20.62 25.36 2.11
CA VAL A 2 -20.52 24.59 0.85
C VAL A 2 -20.76 23.16 1.28
N GLU A 3 -22.02 22.74 1.16
CA GLU A 3 -22.41 21.35 1.36
C GLU A 3 -21.87 20.53 0.19
N ASP A 4 -20.97 19.62 0.52
CA ASP A 4 -21.09 18.20 0.15
C ASP A 4 -21.29 17.87 -1.34
N THR A 5 -20.52 18.49 -2.22
CA THR A 5 -20.26 17.85 -3.52
C THR A 5 -19.52 16.54 -3.24
N GLY A 6 -20.12 15.40 -3.58
CA GLY A 6 -19.57 14.03 -3.50
C GLY A 6 -18.28 13.76 -4.30
N VAL A 7 -17.49 14.81 -4.54
CA VAL A 7 -16.16 14.84 -5.17
C VAL A 7 -15.06 14.56 -4.13
N ALA A 8 -15.31 14.81 -2.83
CA ALA A 8 -14.34 14.51 -1.76
C ALA A 8 -14.03 13.01 -1.61
N THR A 9 -14.94 12.15 -2.08
CA THR A 9 -14.86 10.67 -1.95
C THR A 9 -13.72 10.04 -2.75
N ASN A 10 -13.07 10.78 -3.65
CA ASN A 10 -11.98 10.26 -4.50
C ASN A 10 -10.65 11.02 -4.36
N LYS A 11 -10.51 11.91 -3.36
CA LYS A 11 -9.26 12.69 -3.17
C LYS A 11 -8.03 11.77 -3.09
N ALA A 12 -8.15 10.66 -2.37
CA ALA A 12 -7.05 9.73 -2.20
C ALA A 12 -6.63 9.04 -3.53
N GLU A 13 -7.59 8.69 -4.39
CA GLU A 13 -7.30 8.10 -5.70
C GLU A 13 -6.71 9.12 -6.67
N LEU A 14 -7.13 10.39 -6.60
CA LEU A 14 -6.49 11.47 -7.37
C LEU A 14 -5.04 11.68 -6.94
N LEU A 15 -4.76 11.63 -5.63
CA LEU A 15 -3.39 11.71 -5.11
C LEU A 15 -2.54 10.52 -5.57
N ARG A 16 -3.10 9.31 -5.61
CA ARG A 16 -2.41 8.14 -6.18
C ARG A 16 -2.09 8.33 -7.67
N ALA A 17 -3.07 8.77 -8.45
CA ALA A 17 -2.89 9.03 -9.88
C ALA A 17 -1.78 10.08 -10.11
N LEU A 18 -1.80 11.17 -9.34
CA LEU A 18 -0.77 12.20 -9.36
C LEU A 18 0.61 11.62 -9.01
N ALA A 19 0.73 10.83 -7.94
CA ALA A 19 1.99 10.22 -7.54
C ALA A 19 2.62 9.38 -8.66
N HIS A 20 1.80 8.70 -9.46
CA HIS A 20 2.28 7.94 -10.61
C HIS A 20 2.79 8.79 -11.78
N THR A 21 2.45 10.07 -11.85
CA THR A 21 3.00 11.00 -12.85
C THR A 21 4.42 11.47 -12.53
N TYR A 22 4.86 11.36 -11.26
CA TYR A 22 6.21 11.74 -10.89
C TYR A 22 7.24 10.75 -11.41
N HIS A 23 8.31 11.29 -12.03
CA HIS A 23 9.48 10.53 -12.46
C HIS A 23 10.48 10.32 -11.34
N ASP A 24 10.51 11.25 -10.37
CA ASP A 24 11.34 11.14 -9.18
C ASP A 24 10.75 10.11 -8.20
N PRO A 25 11.50 9.06 -7.82
CA PRO A 25 11.03 8.05 -6.87
C PRO A 25 10.67 8.61 -5.49
N GLU A 26 11.38 9.65 -5.00
CA GLU A 26 11.09 10.24 -3.69
C GLU A 26 9.77 11.03 -3.71
N ALA A 27 9.55 11.85 -4.73
CA ALA A 27 8.28 12.54 -4.95
C ALA A 27 7.11 11.56 -5.14
N ARG A 28 7.31 10.47 -5.89
CA ARG A 28 6.30 9.41 -6.02
C ARG A 28 5.99 8.77 -4.67
N TYR A 29 7.01 8.44 -3.88
CA TYR A 29 6.82 7.86 -2.55
C TYR A 29 6.05 8.81 -1.62
N ALA A 30 6.43 10.09 -1.55
CA ALA A 30 5.75 11.10 -0.76
C ALA A 30 4.27 11.27 -1.19
N GLY A 31 4.00 11.26 -2.50
CA GLY A 31 2.64 11.30 -3.02
C GLY A 31 1.78 10.10 -2.60
N LEU A 32 2.36 8.89 -2.62
CA LEU A 32 1.68 7.68 -2.16
C LEU A 32 1.44 7.68 -0.63
N GLN A 33 2.37 8.21 0.17
CA GLN A 33 2.15 8.36 1.61
C GLN A 33 0.99 9.31 1.92
N ASN A 34 0.89 10.43 1.21
CA ASN A 34 -0.24 11.36 1.34
C ASN A 34 -1.57 10.69 0.97
N ALA A 35 -1.60 9.88 -0.10
CA ALA A 35 -2.79 9.11 -0.46
C ALA A 35 -3.21 8.13 0.66
N ILE A 36 -2.24 7.46 1.31
CA ILE A 36 -2.48 6.57 2.46
C ILE A 36 -3.11 7.35 3.61
N GLU A 37 -2.53 8.49 4.00
CA GLU A 37 -3.05 9.33 5.09
C GLU A 37 -4.50 9.76 4.83
N VAL A 38 -4.79 10.28 3.64
CA VAL A 38 -6.15 10.69 3.26
C VAL A 38 -7.12 9.51 3.25
N SER A 39 -6.70 8.32 2.78
CA SER A 39 -7.59 7.14 2.82
C SER A 39 -7.90 6.67 4.24
N ARG A 40 -6.96 6.84 5.17
CA ARG A 40 -7.15 6.50 6.59
C ARG A 40 -8.17 7.45 7.23
N GLU A 41 -8.06 8.75 6.97
CA GLU A 41 -9.06 9.75 7.40
C GLU A 41 -10.46 9.43 6.86
N GLN A 42 -10.54 9.01 5.60
CA GLN A 42 -11.79 8.63 4.93
C GLN A 42 -12.29 7.22 5.29
N ARG A 43 -11.53 6.45 6.08
CA ARG A 43 -11.78 5.04 6.41
C ARG A 43 -11.98 4.16 5.16
N ALA A 44 -11.31 4.52 4.05
CA ALA A 44 -11.40 3.83 2.77
C ALA A 44 -10.35 2.71 2.69
N VAL A 45 -10.59 1.60 3.38
CA VAL A 45 -9.63 0.50 3.57
C VAL A 45 -9.13 -0.11 2.24
N VAL A 46 -9.99 -0.20 1.23
CA VAL A 46 -9.64 -0.73 -0.10
C VAL A 46 -8.59 0.13 -0.79
N PHE A 47 -8.74 1.45 -0.65
CA PHE A 47 -7.82 2.44 -1.19
C PHE A 47 -6.50 2.43 -0.42
N GLU A 48 -6.55 2.36 0.91
CA GLU A 48 -5.35 2.19 1.73
C GLU A 48 -4.51 0.98 1.29
N LEU A 49 -5.16 -0.17 1.05
CA LEU A 49 -4.49 -1.38 0.58
C LEU A 49 -3.77 -1.17 -0.76
N ARG A 50 -4.45 -0.56 -1.73
CA ARG A 50 -3.89 -0.28 -3.06
C ARG A 50 -2.65 0.60 -2.94
N TYR A 51 -2.70 1.64 -2.12
CA TYR A 51 -1.61 2.61 -2.00
C TYR A 51 -0.41 2.00 -1.25
N ALA A 52 -0.68 1.17 -0.24
CA ALA A 52 0.35 0.40 0.43
C ALA A 52 1.02 -0.60 -0.52
N ALA A 53 0.26 -1.24 -1.42
CA ALA A 53 0.79 -2.14 -2.45
C ALA A 53 1.64 -1.41 -3.50
N ASP A 54 1.22 -0.21 -3.93
CA ASP A 54 2.01 0.64 -4.84
C ASP A 54 3.30 1.12 -4.18
N THR A 55 3.23 1.56 -2.91
CA THR A 55 4.39 1.94 -2.11
C THR A 55 5.37 0.78 -1.95
N PHE A 56 4.85 -0.42 -1.62
CA PHE A 56 5.66 -1.62 -1.53
C PHE A 56 6.30 -2.03 -2.85
N THR A 57 5.61 -1.85 -3.97
CA THR A 57 6.19 -2.08 -5.30
C THR A 57 7.33 -1.11 -5.59
N LEU A 58 7.24 0.13 -5.08
CA LEU A 58 8.23 1.18 -5.30
C LEU A 58 9.49 1.00 -4.45
N VAL A 59 9.35 0.82 -3.13
CA VAL A 59 10.48 0.83 -2.19
C VAL A 59 10.79 -0.54 -1.56
N GLY A 60 9.90 -1.52 -1.71
CA GLY A 60 10.07 -2.85 -1.13
C GLY A 60 9.90 -2.85 0.39
N GLU A 61 10.87 -3.41 1.09
CA GLU A 61 10.72 -3.70 2.53
C GLU A 61 10.42 -2.55 3.48
N PRO A 62 10.89 -1.31 3.24
CA PRO A 62 10.48 -0.18 4.06
C PRO A 62 8.96 0.02 4.15
N ALA A 63 8.19 -0.43 3.14
CA ALA A 63 6.74 -0.29 3.10
C ALA A 63 5.96 -1.53 3.56
N ARG A 64 6.65 -2.58 4.02
CA ARG A 64 6.02 -3.84 4.44
C ARG A 64 4.99 -3.65 5.54
N THR A 65 5.35 -2.91 6.58
CA THR A 65 4.47 -2.69 7.75
C THR A 65 3.14 -2.07 7.32
N ALA A 66 3.18 -1.05 6.45
CA ALA A 66 1.98 -0.42 5.93
C ALA A 66 1.10 -1.39 5.12
N LEU A 67 1.72 -2.29 4.33
CA LEU A 67 1.00 -3.32 3.58
C LEU A 67 0.34 -4.36 4.50
N GLU A 68 1.04 -4.81 5.55
CA GLU A 68 0.50 -5.75 6.54
C GLU A 68 -0.64 -5.13 7.36
N GLU A 69 -0.49 -3.87 7.77
CA GLU A 69 -1.55 -3.10 8.45
C GLU A 69 -2.82 -3.00 7.61
N ALA A 70 -2.70 -2.62 6.33
CA ALA A 70 -3.85 -2.53 5.44
C ALA A 70 -4.54 -3.90 5.21
N LEU A 71 -3.75 -4.96 5.08
CA LEU A 71 -4.26 -6.34 4.93
C LEU A 71 -5.03 -6.82 6.18
N SER A 72 -4.61 -6.41 7.38
CA SER A 72 -5.24 -6.84 8.64
C SER A 72 -6.66 -6.29 8.84
N LYS A 73 -7.03 -5.24 8.08
CA LYS A 73 -8.33 -4.58 8.15
C LYS A 73 -9.40 -5.26 7.28
N ILE A 74 -9.02 -6.24 6.46
CA ILE A 74 -9.91 -6.90 5.50
C ILE A 74 -10.16 -8.35 5.94
N GLY A 75 -11.40 -8.82 5.76
CA GLY A 75 -11.79 -10.19 6.05
C GLY A 75 -10.93 -11.22 5.29
N ALA A 76 -10.63 -12.34 5.95
CA ALA A 76 -9.78 -13.38 5.35
C ALA A 76 -10.42 -14.05 4.12
N ASP A 77 -11.75 -14.09 4.07
CA ASP A 77 -12.50 -14.83 3.05
C ASP A 77 -12.77 -14.02 1.76
N GLU A 78 -12.37 -12.75 1.72
CA GLU A 78 -12.46 -11.89 0.54
C GLU A 78 -11.45 -12.32 -0.55
N ASP A 79 -11.82 -12.20 -1.83
CA ASP A 79 -11.04 -12.70 -2.98
C ASP A 79 -10.92 -11.74 -4.18
N TRP A 80 -11.39 -10.50 -4.04
CA TRP A 80 -11.21 -9.43 -5.02
C TRP A 80 -9.74 -9.21 -5.49
N PRO A 81 -9.53 -8.77 -6.75
CA PRO A 81 -8.20 -8.76 -7.39
C PRO A 81 -7.11 -7.96 -6.65
N GLU A 82 -7.46 -6.83 -6.03
CA GLU A 82 -6.49 -5.98 -5.32
C GLU A 82 -5.93 -6.70 -4.09
N LEU A 83 -6.76 -7.45 -3.37
CA LEU A 83 -6.33 -8.24 -2.23
C LEU A 83 -5.50 -9.44 -2.65
N ALA A 84 -5.84 -10.11 -3.74
CA ALA A 84 -5.03 -11.18 -4.30
C ALA A 84 -3.62 -10.67 -4.69
N ARG A 85 -3.54 -9.47 -5.30
CA ARG A 85 -2.28 -8.80 -5.61
C ARG A 85 -1.48 -8.48 -4.33
N ALA A 86 -2.10 -7.87 -3.33
CA ALA A 86 -1.43 -7.52 -2.07
C ALA A 86 -0.94 -8.75 -1.30
N ARG A 87 -1.72 -9.84 -1.25
CA ARG A 87 -1.32 -11.13 -0.66
C ARG A 87 -0.11 -11.73 -1.38
N THR A 88 -0.08 -11.63 -2.71
CA THR A 88 1.06 -12.09 -3.53
C THR A 88 2.33 -11.29 -3.22
N LEU A 89 2.21 -9.96 -3.08
CA LEU A 89 3.33 -9.09 -2.69
C LEU A 89 3.88 -9.46 -1.31
N ARG A 90 2.99 -9.69 -0.32
CA ARG A 90 3.38 -10.15 1.02
C ARG A 90 4.13 -11.49 0.97
N GLU A 91 3.70 -12.45 0.16
CA GLU A 91 4.34 -13.77 0.11
C GLU A 91 5.73 -13.75 -0.55
N ARG A 92 5.99 -12.80 -1.47
CA ARG A 92 7.35 -12.58 -2.03
C ARG A 92 8.40 -12.29 -0.94
N LEU A 93 7.97 -11.72 0.19
CA LEU A 93 8.84 -11.45 1.34
C LEU A 93 9.22 -12.72 2.07
N ARG A 94 8.27 -13.62 2.32
CA ARG A 94 8.50 -14.88 3.03
C ARG A 94 9.56 -15.76 2.36
N VAL A 95 9.63 -15.75 1.03
CA VAL A 95 10.61 -16.53 0.27
C VAL A 95 12.03 -15.92 0.35
N ARG A 96 12.16 -14.59 0.45
CA ARG A 96 13.47 -13.90 0.51
C ARG A 96 14.22 -14.16 1.82
N PHE A 97 13.50 -14.32 2.94
CA PHE A 97 14.09 -14.56 4.26
C PHE A 97 14.43 -16.02 4.56
N ARG A 98 13.86 -16.99 3.84
CA ARG A 98 14.19 -18.42 4.03
C ARG A 98 15.61 -18.80 3.55
N ARG A 99 16.36 -17.87 2.96
CA ARG A 99 17.64 -18.11 2.28
C ARG A 99 18.90 -17.63 3.01
N ILE A 100 18.84 -17.42 4.34
CA ILE A 100 20.06 -17.21 5.14
C ILE A 100 20.38 -18.51 5.90
N PRO A 101 21.26 -19.39 5.39
CA PRO A 101 21.82 -20.44 6.22
C PRO A 101 22.72 -19.80 7.26
N GLN A 102 22.39 -20.01 8.54
CA GLN A 102 23.30 -19.77 9.66
C GLN A 102 24.54 -20.65 9.44
N ARG A 103 25.58 -20.10 8.83
CA ARG A 103 26.87 -20.78 8.69
C ARG A 103 27.52 -20.76 10.07
N GLY A 104 27.43 -21.90 10.75
CA GLY A 104 28.01 -22.12 12.07
C GLY A 104 29.47 -21.69 12.11
N LYS A 105 29.83 -20.90 13.11
CA LYS A 105 31.21 -20.77 13.56
C LYS A 105 31.46 -21.93 14.54
N ARG A 106 32.34 -22.83 14.11
CA ARG A 106 33.11 -23.71 14.99
C ARG A 106 34.10 -22.87 15.78
#